data_AF-A0A171ARQ1-F1
#
_entry.id   AF-A0A171ARQ1-F1
#
_cell.length_a   1.000
_cell.length_b   1.000
_cell.length_c   1.000
_cell.angle_alpha   90.00
_cell.angle_beta   90.00
_cell.angle_gamma   90.00
#
_symmetry.space_group_name_H-M   'P 1'
#
loop_
_entity.id
_entity.type
_entity.pdbx_description
1 polymer ?
#
loop_
_entity_poly.entity_id
_entity_poly.type
_entity_poly.pdbx_seq_one_letter_code
_entity_poly.pdbx_strand_id
1 'polypeptide(L)'
;AFSAAAFRFGHTLLPTAVERWSKAHKFIASKRLSDLIRRPYDLYRAGVLDEYFMGLINQVAQAMDDSVTQEVTNNLFKKPGNHFGLDLVSFNMQRGRDFGIPGYMEFRKFCGLPEANTFEALFGAMSNTTISRYTTIFEHPSDVDLWSGGVSERPLPGSMIGPTFGCIIATQFSYAR
;
A
#
# COMPACT_ATOMS: atom_id res chain seq x y z
N ALA A 1 10.75 -9.36 6.51
CA ALA A 1 10.07 -8.12 6.94
C ALA A 1 10.01 -7.07 5.83
N PHE A 2 11.16 -6.59 5.32
CA PHE A 2 11.23 -5.54 4.29
C PHE A 2 10.41 -5.86 3.02
N SER A 3 10.76 -6.91 2.27
CA SER A 3 10.11 -7.25 0.98
C SER A 3 8.70 -7.85 1.12
N ALA A 4 8.46 -8.54 2.24
CA ALA A 4 7.22 -9.26 2.48
C ALA A 4 6.10 -8.36 3.02
N ALA A 5 6.45 -7.24 3.69
CA ALA A 5 5.51 -6.33 4.31
C ALA A 5 5.90 -4.86 4.08
N ALA A 6 6.93 -4.34 4.76
CA ALA A 6 7.16 -2.89 4.85
C ALA A 6 7.25 -2.19 3.48
N PHE A 7 8.04 -2.71 2.54
CA PHE A 7 8.22 -2.11 1.21
C PHE A 7 7.04 -2.36 0.24
N ARG A 8 5.96 -2.99 0.73
CA ARG A 8 4.67 -3.10 0.03
C ARG A 8 3.70 -1.99 0.41
N PHE A 9 4.11 -0.99 1.20
CA PHE A 9 3.31 0.21 1.47
C PHE A 9 2.88 0.90 0.17
N GLY A 10 3.69 0.81 -0.90
CA GLY A 10 3.36 1.38 -2.21
C GLY A 10 2.05 0.85 -2.82
N HIS A 11 1.50 -0.27 -2.35
CA HIS A 11 0.20 -0.76 -2.80
C HIS A 11 -0.97 0.15 -2.38
N THR A 12 -0.83 0.93 -1.29
CA THR A 12 -1.85 1.91 -0.88
C THR A 12 -1.83 3.16 -1.76
N LEU A 13 -0.67 3.47 -2.35
CA LEU A 13 -0.46 4.64 -3.21
C LEU A 13 -1.03 4.48 -4.62
N LEU A 14 -1.47 3.27 -4.99
CA LEU A 14 -1.91 2.93 -6.34
C LEU A 14 -3.19 3.68 -6.71
N PRO A 15 -3.23 4.36 -7.86
CA PRO A 15 -4.41 5.10 -8.27
C PRO A 15 -5.49 4.18 -8.84
N THR A 16 -6.74 4.62 -8.76
CA THR A 16 -7.89 3.95 -9.41
C THR A 16 -7.83 4.02 -10.94
N ALA A 17 -7.23 5.08 -11.49
CA ALA A 17 -7.00 5.21 -12.93
C ALA A 17 -5.63 5.83 -13.17
N VAL A 18 -4.97 5.44 -14.25
CA VAL A 18 -3.72 6.03 -14.71
C VAL A 18 -4.05 7.07 -15.77
N GLU A 19 -3.54 8.28 -15.57
CA GLU A 19 -3.81 9.42 -16.43
C GLU A 19 -2.80 9.53 -17.58
N ARG A 20 -3.25 10.14 -18.67
CA ARG A 20 -2.47 10.51 -19.85
C ARG A 20 -2.52 12.02 -20.01
N TRP A 21 -1.36 12.62 -20.19
CA TRP A 21 -1.20 14.07 -20.25
C TRP A 21 -0.40 14.46 -21.48
N SER A 22 -0.70 15.63 -22.04
CA SER A 22 0.06 16.17 -23.17
C SER A 22 1.39 16.77 -22.71
N LYS A 23 2.31 16.99 -23.64
CA LYS A 23 3.56 17.74 -23.43
C LYS A 23 3.34 19.16 -22.87
N ALA A 24 2.15 19.72 -23.08
CA ALA A 24 1.74 21.01 -22.53
C ALA A 24 1.08 20.91 -21.15
N HIS A 25 1.26 19.79 -20.43
CA HIS A 25 0.64 19.52 -19.12
C HIS A 25 -0.88 19.72 -19.13
N LYS A 26 -1.54 19.25 -20.19
CA LYS A 26 -3.01 19.18 -20.25
C LYS A 26 -3.48 17.74 -20.17
N PHE A 27 -4.45 17.46 -19.31
CA PHE A 27 -5.13 16.17 -19.22
C PHE A 27 -5.71 15.78 -20.59
N ILE A 28 -5.48 14.54 -21.01
CA ILE A 28 -6.01 13.97 -22.26
C ILE A 28 -7.11 12.95 -21.95
N ALA A 29 -6.78 11.95 -21.14
CA ALA A 29 -7.65 10.84 -20.82
C ALA A 29 -7.12 10.08 -19.61
N SER A 30 -7.91 9.16 -19.05
CA SER A 30 -7.45 8.19 -18.05
C SER A 30 -7.97 6.79 -18.39
N LYS A 31 -7.32 5.79 -17.80
CA LYS A 31 -7.73 4.39 -17.93
C LYS A 31 -7.62 3.69 -16.59
N ARG A 32 -8.60 2.86 -16.26
CA ARG A 32 -8.62 2.11 -15.00
C ARG A 32 -7.35 1.28 -14.85
N LEU A 33 -6.81 1.23 -13.64
CA LEU A 33 -5.56 0.51 -13.38
C LEU A 33 -5.69 -0.97 -13.75
N SER A 34 -6.81 -1.63 -13.44
CA SER A 34 -7.03 -3.04 -13.77
C SER A 34 -7.05 -3.34 -15.28
N ASP A 35 -7.25 -2.33 -16.12
CA ASP A 35 -7.21 -2.47 -17.59
C ASP A 35 -5.83 -2.26 -18.20
N LEU A 36 -4.82 -1.94 -17.38
CA LEU A 36 -3.44 -1.72 -17.78
C LEU A 36 -2.48 -2.82 -17.29
N ILE A 37 -2.82 -3.48 -16.17
CA ILE A 37 -1.97 -4.52 -15.59
C ILE A 37 -1.81 -5.70 -16.56
N ARG A 38 -0.57 -5.97 -16.98
CA ARG A 38 -0.20 -7.00 -17.98
C ARG A 38 -0.91 -6.84 -19.33
N ARG A 39 -1.24 -5.60 -19.73
CA ARG A 39 -1.91 -5.28 -20.99
C ARG A 39 -1.21 -4.11 -21.71
N PRO A 40 -0.08 -4.35 -22.40
CA PRO A 40 0.76 -3.28 -22.96
C PRO A 40 0.17 -2.66 -24.24
N TYR A 41 -1.07 -2.96 -24.61
CA TYR A 41 -1.65 -2.60 -25.91
C TYR A 41 -1.60 -1.10 -26.22
N ASP A 42 -1.77 -0.25 -25.21
CA ASP A 42 -1.73 1.20 -25.38
C ASP A 42 -0.34 1.70 -25.82
N LEU A 43 0.72 1.02 -25.41
CA LEU A 43 2.12 1.41 -25.65
C LEU A 43 2.56 1.20 -27.11
N TYR A 44 1.80 0.42 -27.89
CA TYR A 44 2.06 0.27 -29.34
C TYR A 44 1.58 1.47 -30.16
N ARG A 45 0.75 2.34 -29.58
CA ARG A 45 0.28 3.55 -30.27
C ARG A 45 1.31 4.66 -30.11
N ALA A 46 1.70 5.27 -31.23
CA ALA A 46 2.67 6.35 -31.25
C ALA A 46 2.25 7.49 -30.30
N GLY A 47 3.20 7.98 -29.50
CA GLY A 47 3.01 9.09 -28.55
C GLY A 47 2.39 8.71 -27.21
N VAL A 48 1.71 7.57 -27.08
CA VAL A 48 0.99 7.21 -25.83
C VAL A 48 1.94 6.92 -24.66
N LEU A 49 3.15 6.42 -24.93
CA LEU A 49 4.17 6.28 -23.89
C LEU A 49 4.55 7.64 -23.29
N ASP A 50 4.83 8.65 -24.13
CA ASP A 50 5.09 10.03 -23.70
C ASP A 50 3.92 10.56 -22.85
N GLU A 51 2.68 10.29 -23.27
CA GLU A 51 1.49 10.73 -22.54
C GLU A 51 1.39 10.11 -21.13
N TYR A 52 1.73 8.83 -20.98
CA TYR A 52 1.80 8.19 -19.67
C TYR A 52 2.96 8.71 -18.83
N PHE A 53 4.13 8.98 -19.43
CA PHE A 53 5.24 9.61 -18.72
C PHE A 53 4.84 10.99 -18.19
N MET A 54 4.15 11.80 -19.00
CA MET A 54 3.59 13.07 -18.52
C MET A 54 2.55 12.83 -17.42
N GLY A 55 1.77 11.75 -17.49
CA GLY A 55 0.87 11.32 -16.42
C GLY A 55 1.61 11.05 -15.10
N LEU A 56 2.71 10.30 -15.12
CA LEU A 56 3.51 10.01 -13.92
C LEU A 56 4.07 11.27 -13.24
N ILE A 57 4.24 12.37 -13.99
CA ILE A 57 4.71 13.66 -13.46
C ILE A 57 3.56 14.49 -12.89
N ASN A 58 2.38 14.49 -13.54
CA ASN A 58 1.27 15.38 -13.19
C ASN A 58 0.28 14.75 -12.20
N GLN A 59 0.14 13.43 -12.22
CA GLN A 59 -0.86 12.73 -11.42
C GLN A 59 -0.38 12.56 -9.98
N VAL A 60 -1.23 12.97 -9.02
CA VAL A 60 -0.99 12.77 -7.59
C VAL A 60 -1.22 11.31 -7.21
N ALA A 61 -0.31 10.73 -6.42
CA ALA A 61 -0.48 9.40 -5.85
C ALA A 61 -1.64 9.36 -4.85
N GLN A 62 -2.21 8.17 -4.60
CA GLN A 62 -3.15 8.02 -3.48
C GLN A 62 -2.43 8.20 -2.14
N ALA A 63 -3.21 8.47 -1.09
CA ALA A 63 -2.68 8.61 0.26
C ALA A 63 -2.05 7.31 0.77
N MET A 64 -1.08 7.43 1.66
CA MET A 64 -0.59 6.31 2.45
C MET A 64 -1.51 6.17 3.67
N ASP A 65 -2.43 5.21 3.63
CA ASP A 65 -3.38 4.92 4.71
C ASP A 65 -3.89 3.47 4.65
N ASP A 66 -4.91 3.17 5.46
CA ASP A 66 -5.53 1.85 5.56
C ASP A 66 -6.51 1.52 4.41
N SER A 67 -6.59 2.38 3.39
CA SER A 67 -7.47 2.21 2.23
C SER A 67 -6.67 1.89 0.97
N VAL A 68 -7.22 1.01 0.13
CA VAL A 68 -6.62 0.59 -1.13
C VAL A 68 -7.69 0.54 -2.21
N THR A 69 -7.33 0.94 -3.43
CA THR A 69 -8.28 0.97 -4.55
C THR A 69 -8.83 -0.43 -4.92
N GLN A 70 -10.11 -0.46 -5.28
CA GLN A 70 -10.80 -1.68 -5.77
C GLN A 70 -10.17 -2.26 -7.04
N GLU A 71 -9.37 -1.47 -7.76
CA GLU A 71 -8.62 -1.95 -8.92
C GLU A 71 -7.63 -3.06 -8.57
N VAL A 72 -7.17 -3.12 -7.31
CA VAL A 72 -6.26 -4.17 -6.83
C VAL A 72 -6.81 -5.00 -5.68
N THR A 73 -7.86 -4.58 -4.97
CA THR A 73 -8.52 -5.44 -3.95
C THR A 73 -9.60 -6.35 -4.53
N ASN A 74 -10.21 -5.99 -5.67
CA ASN A 74 -11.30 -6.78 -6.27
C ASN A 74 -11.07 -7.10 -7.74
N ASN A 75 -10.19 -6.36 -8.42
CA ASN A 75 -9.99 -6.44 -9.86
C ASN A 75 -8.54 -6.79 -10.26
N LEU A 76 -7.67 -7.18 -9.31
CA LEU A 76 -6.29 -7.52 -9.64
C LEU A 76 -6.27 -8.68 -10.65
N PHE A 77 -5.60 -8.48 -11.79
CA PHE A 77 -5.52 -9.45 -12.87
C PHE A 77 -6.89 -9.98 -13.38
N LYS A 78 -7.95 -9.17 -13.26
CA LYS A 78 -9.28 -9.52 -13.79
C LYS A 78 -9.16 -9.91 -15.27
N LYS A 79 -9.68 -11.09 -15.62
CA LYS A 79 -9.72 -11.56 -17.01
C LYS A 79 -10.85 -10.88 -17.78
N PRO A 80 -10.71 -10.63 -19.10
CA PRO A 80 -11.80 -10.14 -19.93
C PRO A 80 -13.03 -11.07 -19.80
N GLY A 81 -14.22 -10.48 -19.64
CA GLY A 81 -15.47 -11.22 -19.44
C GLY A 81 -15.78 -11.62 -17.99
N ASN A 82 -14.82 -11.55 -17.07
CA ASN A 82 -15.07 -11.84 -15.66
C ASN A 82 -15.58 -10.61 -14.89
N HIS A 83 -16.42 -10.85 -13.89
CA HIS A 83 -16.91 -9.81 -12.98
C HIS A 83 -15.98 -9.53 -11.79
N PHE A 84 -15.01 -10.40 -11.51
CA PHE A 84 -14.08 -10.28 -10.40
C PHE A 84 -12.65 -10.68 -10.79
N GLY A 85 -11.68 -10.17 -10.04
CA GLY A 85 -10.27 -10.53 -10.08
C GLY A 85 -9.80 -11.04 -8.72
N LEU A 86 -8.52 -10.82 -8.43
CA LEU A 86 -7.89 -11.18 -7.17
C LEU A 86 -7.84 -9.97 -6.22
N ASP A 87 -7.43 -10.23 -4.99
CA ASP A 87 -7.20 -9.22 -3.95
C ASP A 87 -5.72 -9.17 -3.55
N LEU A 88 -5.06 -8.06 -3.90
CA LEU A 88 -3.66 -7.80 -3.59
C LEU A 88 -3.40 -7.65 -2.09
N VAL A 89 -4.34 -7.05 -1.35
CA VAL A 89 -4.22 -6.83 0.09
C VAL A 89 -4.33 -8.16 0.82
N SER A 90 -5.31 -8.98 0.46
CA SER A 90 -5.40 -10.35 0.97
C SER A 90 -4.12 -11.15 0.69
N PHE A 91 -3.51 -10.99 -0.48
CA PHE A 91 -2.20 -11.62 -0.76
C PHE A 91 -1.05 -11.07 0.08
N ASN A 92 -1.04 -9.77 0.41
CA ASN A 92 -0.02 -9.22 1.31
C ASN A 92 -0.09 -9.88 2.68
N MET A 93 -1.30 -9.99 3.25
CA MET A 93 -1.53 -10.62 4.56
C MET A 93 -1.13 -12.10 4.52
N GLN A 94 -1.64 -12.85 3.54
CA GLN A 94 -1.30 -14.27 3.39
C GLN A 94 0.19 -14.50 3.15
N ARG A 95 0.88 -13.62 2.40
CA ARG A 95 2.32 -13.74 2.18
C ARG A 95 3.13 -13.47 3.44
N GLY A 96 2.70 -12.53 4.27
CA GLY A 96 3.30 -12.28 5.58
C GLY A 96 3.27 -13.53 6.45
N ARG A 97 2.09 -14.19 6.50
CA ARG A 97 1.88 -15.43 7.27
C ARG A 97 2.67 -16.61 6.71
N ASP A 98 2.66 -16.80 5.39
CA ASP A 98 3.42 -17.83 4.68
C ASP A 98 4.93 -17.76 4.98
N PHE A 99 5.46 -16.54 5.06
CA PHE A 99 6.87 -16.31 5.40
C PHE A 99 7.16 -16.26 6.90
N GLY A 100 6.16 -16.52 7.77
CA GLY A 100 6.32 -16.50 9.21
C GLY A 100 6.79 -15.13 9.75
N ILE A 101 6.35 -14.03 9.12
CA ILE A 101 6.72 -12.69 9.57
C ILE A 101 6.05 -12.43 10.92
N PRO A 102 6.81 -12.06 11.97
CA PRO A 102 6.22 -11.67 13.25
C PRO A 102 5.18 -10.54 13.12
N GLY A 103 4.23 -10.52 14.04
CA GLY A 103 3.16 -9.52 14.09
C GLY A 103 3.69 -8.09 14.25
N TYR A 104 2.78 -7.14 14.08
CA TYR A 104 3.07 -5.71 14.14
C TYR A 104 3.73 -5.29 15.47
N MET A 105 3.27 -5.83 16.61
CA MET A 105 3.84 -5.50 17.93
C MET A 105 5.32 -5.88 18.07
N GLU A 106 5.73 -7.03 17.51
CA GLU A 106 7.13 -7.48 17.57
C GLU A 106 8.06 -6.53 16.81
N PHE A 107 7.60 -5.95 15.70
CA PHE A 107 8.38 -4.96 14.97
C PHE A 107 8.38 -3.59 15.63
N ARG A 108 7.29 -3.20 16.32
CA ARG A 108 7.31 -2.01 17.16
C ARG A 108 8.38 -2.13 18.25
N LYS A 109 8.42 -3.27 18.94
CA LYS A 109 9.45 -3.59 19.93
C LYS A 109 10.86 -3.56 19.34
N PHE A 110 11.08 -4.23 18.21
CA PHE A 110 12.36 -4.21 17.49
C PHE A 110 12.83 -2.78 17.18
N CYS A 111 11.89 -1.90 16.82
CA CYS A 111 12.15 -0.50 16.51
C CYS A 111 12.19 0.43 17.74
N GLY A 112 12.12 -0.12 18.96
CA GLY A 112 12.13 0.67 20.20
C GLY A 112 10.88 1.52 20.41
N LEU A 113 9.78 1.19 19.73
CA LEU A 113 8.49 1.86 19.85
C LEU A 113 7.66 1.23 20.99
N PRO A 114 6.77 1.99 21.65
CA PRO A 114 5.90 1.44 22.68
C PRO A 114 5.04 0.28 22.16
N GLU A 115 5.08 -0.84 22.86
CA GLU A 115 4.16 -1.97 22.68
C GLU A 115 2.77 -1.63 23.21
N ALA A 116 1.75 -2.32 22.71
CA ALA A 116 0.36 -2.15 23.11
C ALA A 116 -0.25 -3.51 23.46
N ASN A 117 -0.74 -3.62 24.70
CA ASN A 117 -1.48 -4.81 25.17
C ASN A 117 -3.00 -4.64 25.03
N THR A 118 -3.47 -3.46 24.65
CA THR A 118 -4.87 -3.21 24.30
C THR A 118 -4.95 -2.34 23.05
N PHE A 119 -6.07 -2.37 22.33
CA PHE A 119 -6.23 -1.59 21.11
C PHE A 119 -6.27 -0.08 21.39
N GLU A 120 -6.76 0.34 22.56
CA GLU A 120 -6.80 1.73 22.99
C GLU A 120 -5.39 2.33 23.14
N ALA A 121 -4.39 1.52 23.49
CA ALA A 121 -3.01 1.98 23.56
C ALA A 121 -2.42 2.37 22.18
N LEU A 122 -3.13 2.07 21.07
CA LEU A 122 -2.78 2.52 19.73
C LEU A 122 -3.38 3.89 19.36
N PHE A 123 -4.20 4.50 20.22
CA PHE A 123 -4.72 5.85 19.99
C PHE A 123 -3.57 6.84 19.80
N GLY A 124 -3.70 7.70 18.78
CA GLY A 124 -2.63 8.62 18.37
C GLY A 124 -1.57 7.99 17.46
N ALA A 125 -1.36 6.67 17.51
CA ALA A 125 -0.48 5.98 16.55
C ALA A 125 -1.16 5.72 15.20
N MET A 126 -2.48 5.53 15.18
CA MET A 126 -3.29 5.30 13.97
C MET A 126 -4.66 6.01 14.09
N SER A 127 -5.54 5.83 13.09
CA SER A 127 -6.88 6.41 13.13
C SER A 127 -7.80 5.67 14.11
N ASN A 128 -8.69 6.38 14.80
CA ASN A 128 -9.63 5.75 15.73
C ASN A 128 -10.59 4.79 15.01
N THR A 129 -10.91 5.07 13.75
CA THR A 129 -11.73 4.19 12.90
C THR A 129 -11.01 2.88 12.64
N THR A 130 -9.70 2.91 12.35
CA THR A 130 -8.90 1.70 12.15
C THR A 130 -8.82 0.87 13.43
N ILE A 131 -8.56 1.51 14.58
CA ILE A 131 -8.53 0.85 15.89
C ILE A 131 -9.86 0.16 16.17
N SER A 132 -10.98 0.87 15.95
CA SER A 132 -12.32 0.31 16.14
C SER A 132 -12.64 -0.83 15.17
N ARG A 133 -11.99 -0.92 14.01
CA ARG A 133 -12.14 -2.07 13.10
C ARG A 133 -11.28 -3.23 13.57
N TYR A 134 -10.08 -2.97 14.06
CA TYR A 134 -9.21 -4.01 14.58
C TYR A 134 -9.82 -4.76 15.77
N THR A 135 -10.55 -4.08 16.66
CA THR A 135 -11.28 -4.74 17.76
C THR A 135 -12.36 -5.71 17.28
N THR A 136 -12.83 -5.60 16.04
CA THR A 136 -13.81 -6.52 15.44
C THR A 136 -13.18 -7.68 14.68
N ILE A 137 -11.88 -7.61 14.41
CA ILE A 137 -11.17 -8.56 13.53
C ILE A 137 -10.15 -9.40 14.32
N PHE A 138 -9.43 -8.78 15.25
CA PHE A 138 -8.34 -9.37 16.00
C PHE A 138 -8.72 -9.50 17.48
N GLU A 139 -8.30 -10.59 18.12
CA GLU A 139 -8.51 -10.81 19.55
C GLU A 139 -7.56 -9.96 20.40
N HIS A 140 -6.30 -9.85 19.98
CA HIS A 140 -5.27 -9.06 20.66
C HIS A 140 -4.48 -8.17 19.67
N PRO A 141 -3.96 -6.98 20.07
CA PRO A 141 -3.10 -6.16 19.20
C PRO A 141 -1.87 -6.87 18.62
N SER A 142 -1.38 -7.90 19.31
CA SER A 142 -0.27 -8.75 18.84
C SER A 142 -0.61 -9.61 17.63
N ASP A 143 -1.91 -9.84 17.36
CA ASP A 143 -2.37 -10.64 16.22
C ASP A 143 -2.40 -9.84 14.91
N VAL A 144 -2.24 -8.51 14.98
CA VAL A 144 -2.25 -7.64 13.82
C VAL A 144 -1.03 -7.96 12.94
N ASP A 145 -1.26 -8.37 11.70
CA ASP A 145 -0.19 -8.61 10.74
C ASP A 145 0.62 -7.32 10.49
N LEU A 146 1.94 -7.45 10.36
CA LEU A 146 2.85 -6.32 10.18
C LEU A 146 2.44 -5.37 9.04
N TRP A 147 1.98 -5.91 7.91
CA TRP A 147 1.60 -5.07 6.78
C TRP A 147 0.41 -4.17 7.12
N SER A 148 -0.64 -4.73 7.72
CA SER A 148 -1.83 -3.97 8.11
C SER A 148 -1.50 -2.91 9.14
N GLY A 149 -0.82 -3.28 10.23
CA GLY A 149 -0.47 -2.34 11.28
C GLY A 149 0.41 -1.19 10.77
N GLY A 150 1.40 -1.48 9.93
CA GLY A 150 2.33 -0.47 9.44
C GLY A 150 1.77 0.48 8.39
N VAL A 151 0.83 0.07 7.53
CA VAL A 151 0.13 1.02 6.63
C VAL A 151 -0.90 1.89 7.36
N SER A 152 -1.36 1.43 8.52
CA SER A 152 -2.33 2.16 9.34
C SER A 152 -1.70 3.18 10.29
N GLU A 153 -0.38 3.16 10.48
CA GLU A 153 0.32 4.14 11.30
C GLU A 153 0.22 5.55 10.70
N ARG A 154 0.06 6.56 11.57
CA ARG A 154 0.18 7.95 11.18
C ARG A 154 1.60 8.23 10.68
N PRO A 155 1.76 8.97 9.57
CA PRO A 155 3.09 9.29 9.07
C PRO A 155 3.94 10.14 10.03
N LEU A 156 5.21 9.78 10.12
CA LEU A 156 6.34 10.71 10.01
C LEU A 156 6.12 12.20 9.70
N PRO A 157 6.46 13.20 10.53
CA PRO A 157 6.65 14.56 10.00
C PRO A 157 7.65 14.57 8.84
N GLY A 158 7.20 15.01 7.67
CA GLY A 158 8.00 15.02 6.44
C GLY A 158 8.18 13.65 5.75
N SER A 159 7.45 12.62 6.17
CA SER A 159 7.48 11.27 5.59
C SER A 159 6.08 10.82 5.20
N MET A 160 5.99 9.90 4.23
CA MET A 160 4.72 9.25 3.86
C MET A 160 4.41 8.04 4.73
N ILE A 161 5.37 7.54 5.51
CA ILE A 161 5.24 6.30 6.27
C ILE A 161 5.37 6.53 7.77
N GLY A 162 4.70 5.67 8.54
CA GLY A 162 4.77 5.64 9.99
C GLY A 162 6.11 5.15 10.55
N PRO A 163 6.31 5.27 11.87
CA PRO A 163 7.58 4.95 12.53
C PRO A 163 8.04 3.50 12.35
N THR A 164 7.13 2.52 12.35
CA THR A 164 7.50 1.10 12.22
C THR A 164 8.05 0.80 10.83
N PHE A 165 7.35 1.21 9.78
CA PHE A 165 7.85 1.05 8.41
C PHE A 165 9.09 1.91 8.16
N GLY A 166 9.14 3.13 8.69
CA GLY A 166 10.31 4.00 8.63
C GLY A 166 11.57 3.31 9.16
N CYS A 167 11.49 2.73 10.35
CA CYS A 167 12.55 1.94 10.95
C CYS A 167 12.98 0.75 10.07
N ILE A 168 12.05 -0.14 9.68
CA ILE A 168 12.38 -1.35 8.89
C ILE A 168 13.03 -0.99 7.55
N ILE A 169 12.49 0.02 6.86
CA ILE A 169 12.97 0.45 5.55
C ILE A 169 14.35 1.11 5.70
N ALA A 170 14.54 2.00 6.67
CA ALA A 170 15.82 2.66 6.91
C ALA A 170 16.92 1.65 7.27
N THR A 171 16.63 0.68 8.15
CA THR A 171 17.56 -0.40 8.51
C THR A 171 17.95 -1.25 7.29
N GLN A 172 17.00 -1.59 6.43
CA GLN A 172 17.34 -2.36 5.23
C GLN A 172 18.24 -1.56 4.26
N PHE A 173 17.92 -0.29 4.03
CA PHE A 173 18.71 0.56 3.15
C PHE A 173 20.08 0.92 3.72
N SER A 174 20.25 1.00 5.05
CA SER A 174 21.56 1.23 5.65
C SER A 174 22.51 0.04 5.46
N TYR A 175 21.98 -1.20 5.40
CA TYR A 175 22.79 -2.39 5.10
C TYR A 175 23.03 -2.61 3.61
N ALA A 176 22.18 -2.08 2.74
CA ALA A 176 22.31 -2.21 1.28
C ALA A 176 23.25 -1.15 0.66
N ARG A 177 23.65 -0.15 1.45
CA ARG A 177 24.58 0.91 1.06
C ARG A 177 26.02 0.49 1.33
#